data_AF-A0A485CXS4-F1
#
_entry.id   AF-A0A485CXS4-F1
#
_cell.length_a   1.000
_cell.length_b   1.000
_cell.length_c   1.000
_cell.angle_alpha   90.00
_cell.angle_beta   90.00
_cell.angle_gamma   90.00
#
_symmetry.space_group_name_H-M   'P 1'
#
loop_
_entity.id
_entity.type
_entity.pdbx_description
1 polymer ?
#
loop_
_entity_poly.entity_id
_entity_poly.type
_entity_poly.pdbx_seq_one_letter_code
_entity_poly.pdbx_strand_id
1 'polypeptide(L)'
;MASYDLVERLNDTFRQLERELQMLQQRLRACRLLAARVFELPAVSKETEHDPLETIQVVQHTGQPALEMALKTLQPSVHSAAIRKPQQ
;
A
#
# COMPACT_ATOMS: atom_id res chain seq x y z
N MET A 1 17.07 -28.67 -6.75
CA MET A 1 17.28 -28.28 -5.33
C MET A 1 17.63 -26.81 -5.16
N ALA A 2 18.24 -26.11 -6.13
CA ALA A 2 18.52 -24.66 -6.02
C ALA A 2 17.31 -23.72 -6.21
N SER A 3 16.21 -24.18 -6.83
CA SER A 3 15.02 -23.35 -7.07
C SER A 3 14.14 -23.18 -5.83
N TYR A 4 14.12 -24.17 -4.93
CA TYR A 4 13.33 -24.12 -3.70
C TYR A 4 13.91 -23.14 -2.67
N ASP A 5 15.24 -23.07 -2.57
CA ASP A 5 15.94 -22.10 -1.71
C ASP A 5 15.63 -20.65 -2.10
N LEU A 6 15.49 -20.36 -3.40
CA LEU A 6 15.16 -19.02 -3.87
C LEU A 6 13.73 -18.59 -3.47
N VAL A 7 12.78 -19.51 -3.55
CA VAL A 7 11.38 -19.28 -3.14
C VAL A 7 11.29 -19.13 -1.62
N GLU A 8 12.04 -19.92 -0.86
CA GLU A 8 12.11 -19.82 0.59
C GLU A 8 12.73 -18.47 1.01
N ARG A 9 13.87 -18.08 0.42
CA ARG A 9 14.50 -16.77 0.64
C ARG A 9 13.59 -15.59 0.27
N LEU A 10 12.85 -15.69 -0.82
CA LEU A 10 11.89 -14.66 -1.22
C LEU A 10 10.78 -14.52 -0.17
N ASN A 11 10.20 -15.64 0.24
CA ASN A 11 9.14 -15.66 1.25
C ASN A 11 9.65 -15.15 2.60
N ASP A 12 10.85 -15.54 3.00
CA ASP A 12 11.44 -15.10 4.26
C ASP A 12 11.79 -13.61 4.25
N THR A 13 12.34 -13.11 3.15
CA THR A 13 12.60 -11.67 2.97
C THR A 13 11.30 -10.88 2.97
N PHE A 14 10.26 -11.38 2.31
CA PHE A 14 8.94 -10.76 2.28
C PHE A 14 8.29 -10.72 3.66
N ARG A 15 8.28 -11.85 4.38
CA ARG A 15 7.78 -11.93 5.76
C ARG A 15 8.58 -11.07 6.73
N GLN A 16 9.90 -10.98 6.54
CA GLN A 16 10.75 -10.11 7.36
C GLN A 16 10.41 -8.64 7.10
N LEU A 17 10.25 -8.24 5.85
CA LEU A 17 9.84 -6.89 5.49
C LEU A 17 8.46 -6.55 6.09
N GLU A 18 7.49 -7.46 6.00
CA GLU A 18 6.16 -7.28 6.62
C GLU A 18 6.26 -7.07 8.14
N ARG A 19 7.08 -7.86 8.85
CA ARG A 19 7.27 -7.72 10.30
C ARG A 19 7.94 -6.41 10.68
N GLU A 20 9.03 -6.05 10.02
CA GLU A 20 9.75 -4.79 10.28
C GLU A 20 8.84 -3.59 10.03
N LEU A 21 8.03 -3.67 8.98
CA LEU A 21 7.08 -2.62 8.64
C LEU A 21 5.93 -2.52 9.64
N GLN A 22 5.41 -3.64 10.14
CA GLN A 22 4.43 -3.64 11.25
C GLN A 22 5.04 -3.03 12.51
N MET A 23 6.29 -3.37 12.83
CA MET A 23 7.00 -2.80 13.98
C MET A 23 7.17 -1.29 13.82
N LEU A 24 7.54 -0.83 12.63
CA LEU A 24 7.64 0.59 12.29
C LEU A 24 6.30 1.30 12.47
N GLN A 25 5.20 0.71 11.99
CA GLN A 25 3.86 1.29 12.14
C GLN A 25 3.45 1.42 13.61
N GLN A 26 3.74 0.41 14.45
CA GLN A 26 3.48 0.49 15.89
C GLN A 26 4.28 1.62 16.56
N ARG A 27 5.57 1.77 16.20
CA ARG A 27 6.40 2.87 16.70
C ARG A 27 5.86 4.23 16.27
N LEU A 28 5.43 4.37 15.01
CA LEU A 28 4.84 5.60 14.49
C LEU A 28 3.50 5.94 15.17
N ARG A 29 2.67 4.94 15.51
CA ARG A 29 1.43 5.14 16.29
C ARG A 29 1.69 5.56 17.74
N ALA A 30 2.79 5.11 18.33
CA ALA A 30 3.18 5.50 19.68
C ALA A 30 3.71 6.94 19.74
N CYS A 31 4.16 7.50 18.62
CA CYS A 31 4.56 8.91 18.54
C CYS A 31 3.33 9.84 18.58
N ARG A 32 3.49 10.98 19.27
CA ARG A 32 2.44 12.01 19.28
C ARG A 32 2.29 12.62 17.89
N LEU A 33 1.09 12.52 17.33
CA LEU A 33 0.78 13.14 16.04
C LEU A 33 0.74 14.66 16.17
N LEU A 34 1.75 15.34 15.62
CA LEU A 34 1.82 16.81 15.61
C LEU A 34 0.96 17.40 14.50
N ALA A 35 1.03 16.80 13.31
CA ALA A 35 0.21 17.11 12.15
C ALA A 35 0.24 15.89 11.21
N ALA A 36 -0.88 15.60 10.56
CA ALA A 36 -0.90 14.71 9.40
C ALA A 36 -1.89 15.24 8.37
N ARG A 37 -1.50 15.11 7.10
CA ARG A 37 -2.30 15.47 5.94
C ARG A 37 -1.97 14.48 4.83
N VAL A 38 -2.99 13.76 4.37
CA VAL A 38 -2.88 12.80 3.27
C VAL A 38 -3.88 13.21 2.21
N PHE A 39 -3.50 13.04 0.94
CA PHE A 39 -4.33 13.35 -0.20
C PHE A 39 -4.63 12.04 -0.91
N GLU A 40 -5.88 11.61 -0.84
CA GLU A 40 -6.38 10.45 -1.56
C GLU A 40 -6.64 10.85 -3.01
N LEU A 41 -6.01 10.13 -3.94
CA LEU A 41 -6.25 10.30 -5.37
C LEU A 41 -7.50 9.51 -5.77
N PRO A 42 -8.29 10.02 -6.74
CA PRO A 42 -9.42 9.29 -7.27
C PRO A 42 -8.95 8.00 -7.94
N ALA A 43 -9.73 6.93 -7.82
CA ALA A 43 -9.41 5.66 -8.45
C ALA A 43 -9.40 5.84 -9.99
N VAL A 44 -8.28 5.49 -10.62
CA VAL A 44 -8.17 5.53 -12.08
C VAL A 44 -8.81 4.25 -12.63
N SER A 45 -9.98 4.40 -13.26
CA SER A 45 -10.63 3.32 -14.00
C SER A 45 -9.88 3.08 -15.31
N LYS A 46 -9.80 1.82 -15.75
CA LYS A 46 -9.16 1.42 -17.02
C LYS A 46 -9.77 2.11 -18.26
N GLU A 47 -10.98 2.59 -18.13
CA GLU A 47 -11.74 3.32 -19.14
C GLU A 47 -11.19 4.74 -19.37
N THR A 48 -10.39 5.26 -18.43
CA THR A 48 -9.88 6.65 -18.39
C THR A 48 -8.34 6.70 -18.39
N GLU A 49 -7.68 5.59 -18.72
CA GLU A 49 -6.21 5.45 -18.68
C GLU A 49 -5.49 6.34 -19.71
N HIS A 50 -6.17 6.74 -20.77
CA HIS A 50 -5.65 7.57 -21.86
C HIS A 50 -6.20 9.00 -21.89
N ASP A 51 -7.10 9.36 -20.97
CA ASP A 51 -7.65 10.72 -20.92
C ASP A 51 -6.62 11.69 -20.33
N PRO A 52 -6.39 12.86 -20.94
CA PRO A 52 -5.55 13.88 -20.35
C PRO A 52 -6.14 14.32 -18.99
N LEU A 53 -5.45 13.98 -17.90
CA LEU A 53 -5.79 14.46 -16.56
C LEU A 53 -5.37 15.92 -16.39
N GLU A 54 -6.19 16.85 -16.88
CA GLU A 54 -5.94 18.30 -16.72
C GLU A 54 -6.13 18.77 -15.26
N THR A 55 -6.98 18.10 -14.47
CA THR A 55 -7.20 18.42 -13.05
C THR A 55 -7.52 17.15 -12.27
N ILE A 56 -6.73 16.88 -11.22
CA ILE A 56 -6.93 15.74 -10.32
C ILE A 56 -7.59 16.23 -9.04
N GLN A 57 -8.85 15.84 -8.83
CA GLN A 57 -9.58 16.15 -7.59
C GLN A 57 -9.10 15.23 -6.47
N VAL A 58 -8.30 15.77 -5.54
CA VAL A 58 -7.79 15.02 -4.39
C VAL A 58 -8.68 15.21 -3.17
N VAL A 59 -8.94 14.13 -2.43
CA VAL A 59 -9.63 14.20 -1.14
C VAL A 59 -8.59 14.31 -0.04
N GLN A 60 -8.65 15.40 0.72
CA GLN A 60 -7.72 15.61 1.81
C GLN A 60 -8.26 15.02 3.12
N HIS A 61 -7.47 14.13 3.71
CA HIS A 61 -7.65 13.65 5.08
C HIS A 61 -6.67 14.38 6.00
N THR A 62 -7.10 14.74 7.21
CA THR A 62 -6.23 15.42 8.21
C THR A 62 -6.32 14.78 9.58
N GLY A 63 -5.22 14.88 10.35
CA GLY A 63 -5.18 14.35 11.71
C GLY A 63 -5.17 12.82 11.74
N GLN A 64 -5.98 12.24 12.62
CA GLN A 64 -6.04 10.79 12.82
C GLN A 64 -6.40 9.97 11.55
N PRO A 65 -7.42 10.31 10.74
CA PRO A 65 -7.72 9.56 9.52
C PRO A 65 -6.57 9.61 8.50
N ALA A 66 -5.79 10.70 8.47
CA ALA A 66 -4.61 10.80 7.62
C ALA A 66 -3.50 9.84 8.07
N LEU A 67 -3.26 9.73 9.38
CA LEU A 67 -2.31 8.77 9.93
C LEU A 67 -2.76 7.33 9.62
N GLU A 68 -4.02 7.01 9.85
CA GLU A 68 -4.56 5.67 9.59
C GLU A 68 -4.45 5.29 8.11
N MET A 69 -4.77 6.22 7.20
CA MET A 69 -4.64 6.02 5.77
C MET A 69 -3.17 5.84 5.36
N ALA A 70 -2.26 6.67 5.85
CA ALA A 70 -0.82 6.55 5.56
C ALA A 70 -0.25 5.20 6.03
N LEU A 71 -0.62 4.76 7.24
CA LEU A 71 -0.19 3.47 7.77
C LEU A 71 -0.77 2.30 6.98
N LYS A 72 -2.02 2.41 6.52
CA LYS A 72 -2.65 1.42 5.63
C LYS A 72 -1.95 1.34 4.27
N THR A 73 -1.55 2.47 3.69
CA THR A 73 -0.77 2.51 2.43
C THR A 73 0.61 1.87 2.58
N LEU A 74 1.22 2.02 3.76
CA LEU A 74 2.52 1.40 4.05
C LEU A 74 2.41 -0.12 4.21
N GLN A 75 1.27 -0.67 4.63
CA GLN A 75 1.10 -2.13 4.55
C GLN A 75 1.21 -2.54 3.08
N PRO A 76 2.09 -3.49 2.71
CA PRO A 76 2.06 -4.05 1.39
C PRO A 76 0.66 -4.61 1.23
N SER A 77 -0.14 -3.91 0.45
CA SER A 77 -1.33 -4.50 -0.12
C SER A 77 -0.74 -5.52 -1.07
N VAL A 78 -0.57 -6.76 -0.58
CA VAL A 78 -0.62 -7.93 -1.42
C VAL A 78 -2.00 -7.82 -2.03
N HIS A 79 -2.08 -7.07 -3.12
CA HIS A 79 -3.28 -7.00 -3.90
C HIS A 79 -3.52 -8.45 -4.21
N SER A 80 -4.60 -8.99 -3.65
CA SER A 80 -5.32 -10.13 -4.17
C SER A 80 -5.77 -9.75 -5.59
N ALA A 81 -4.83 -9.53 -6.50
CA ALA A 81 -4.89 -10.09 -7.83
C ALA A 81 -4.58 -11.58 -7.62
N ALA A 82 -5.43 -12.38 -6.97
CA ALA A 82 -6.66 -12.85 -7.62
C ALA A 82 -6.62 -12.56 -9.11
N ILE A 83 -5.64 -13.17 -9.80
CA ILE A 83 -5.91 -14.17 -10.82
C ILE A 83 -7.36 -14.07 -11.31
N ARG A 84 -7.69 -13.01 -12.05
CA ARG A 84 -8.60 -13.18 -13.17
C ARG A 84 -7.79 -14.02 -14.14
N LYS A 85 -8.02 -15.34 -14.08
CA LYS A 85 -7.60 -16.24 -15.14
C LYS A 85 -7.95 -15.56 -16.47
N PRO A 86 -7.01 -15.38 -17.41
CA PRO A 86 -7.40 -15.33 -18.80
C PRO A 86 -7.90 -16.74 -19.18
N GLN A 87 -8.87 -16.79 -20.10
CA GLN A 87 -9.44 -17.98 -20.73
C GLN A 87 -10.59 -18.63 -19.95
N GLN A 88 -11.76 -18.87 -20.53
CA GLN A 88 -12.14 -19.01 -21.95
C GLN A 88 -13.60 -18.58 -22.11
#